data_AF-A0AB38J9H5-F1
#
_entry.id   AF-A0AB38J9H5-F1
#
_cell.length_a   1.000
_cell.length_b   1.000
_cell.length_c   1.000
_cell.angle_alpha   90.00
_cell.angle_beta   90.00
_cell.angle_gamma   90.00
#
_symmetry.space_group_name_H-M   'P 1'
#
loop_
_entity.id
_entity.type
_entity.pdbx_description
1 polymer ?
#
loop_
_entity_poly.entity_id
_entity_poly.type
_entity_poly.pdbx_seq_one_letter_code
_entity_poly.pdbx_strand_id
1 'polypeptide(L)'
;MESAPSAHLAYVTDANRSPSGGAKGLARLMKAWKYANPSVKISSFYLEMRAAERMARESSFIPYLDFAYLAKNLASSELPSLNDPTGTTGRIRAASTDAHHAHAVTTLSGDAKRIWDAIALEEAGKRSSAFAKLDTVFAGTTFPAQFY
;
A
#
# COMPACT_ATOMS: atom_id res chain seq x y z
N MET A 1 -2.54 -31.70 -0.42
CA MET A 1 -3.31 -30.55 -0.93
C MET A 1 -2.90 -29.35 -0.11
N GLU A 2 -2.35 -28.32 -0.73
CA GLU A 2 -2.00 -27.08 -0.03
C GLU A 2 -3.28 -26.27 0.20
N SER A 3 -3.47 -25.74 1.42
CA SER A 3 -4.62 -24.88 1.72
C SER A 3 -4.41 -23.49 1.12
N ALA A 4 -5.50 -22.75 0.84
CA ALA A 4 -5.40 -21.36 0.39
C ALA A 4 -4.51 -20.50 1.32
N PRO A 5 -4.67 -20.51 2.65
CA PRO A 5 -3.79 -19.76 3.55
C PRO A 5 -2.30 -20.10 3.44
N SER A 6 -1.94 -21.38 3.30
CA SER A 6 -0.55 -21.80 3.14
C SER A 6 0.03 -21.33 1.80
N ALA A 7 -0.75 -21.41 0.71
CA ALA A 7 -0.31 -20.97 -0.61
C ALA A 7 -0.10 -19.45 -0.64
N HIS A 8 -0.99 -18.65 -0.05
CA HIS A 8 -0.83 -17.19 0.03
C HIS A 8 0.38 -16.80 0.88
N LEU A 9 0.63 -17.51 1.99
CA LEU A 9 1.80 -17.30 2.84
C LEU A 9 3.10 -17.62 2.08
N ALA A 10 3.13 -18.72 1.33
CA ALA A 10 4.26 -19.11 0.51
C ALA A 10 4.54 -18.05 -0.57
N TYR A 11 3.50 -17.58 -1.26
CA TYR A 11 3.59 -16.52 -2.26
C TYR A 11 4.19 -15.22 -1.69
N VAL A 12 3.67 -14.74 -0.56
CA VAL A 12 4.22 -13.53 0.10
C VAL A 12 5.65 -13.76 0.57
N THR A 13 5.96 -14.96 1.07
CA THR A 13 7.31 -15.28 1.54
C THR A 13 8.31 -15.28 0.40
N ASP A 14 7.94 -15.82 -0.75
CA ASP A 14 8.79 -15.85 -1.94
C ASP A 14 9.02 -14.45 -2.52
N ALA A 15 7.95 -13.66 -2.70
CA ALA A 15 8.04 -12.26 -3.11
C ALA A 15 8.85 -11.40 -2.13
N ASN A 16 8.98 -11.82 -0.87
CA ASN A 16 9.76 -11.12 0.15
C ASN A 16 11.26 -11.49 0.14
N ARG A 17 11.70 -12.45 -0.67
CA ARG A 17 13.12 -12.86 -0.75
C ARG A 17 13.95 -11.89 -1.58
N SER A 18 13.38 -11.36 -2.66
CA SER A 18 14.06 -10.46 -3.57
C SER A 18 13.09 -9.39 -4.09
N PRO A 19 13.31 -8.10 -3.78
CA PRO A 19 14.29 -7.59 -2.82
C PRO A 19 13.97 -8.04 -1.39
N SER A 20 15.01 -8.38 -0.61
CA SER A 20 14.85 -8.93 0.75
C SER A 20 14.03 -7.98 1.64
N GLY A 21 12.93 -8.48 2.18
CA GLY A 21 12.05 -7.70 3.07
C GLY A 21 11.08 -6.76 2.36
N GLY A 22 11.16 -6.62 1.03
CA GLY A 22 10.38 -5.63 0.27
C GLY A 22 8.88 -5.84 0.38
N ALA A 23 8.38 -7.05 0.07
CA ALA A 23 6.95 -7.35 0.11
C ALA A 23 6.32 -7.08 1.48
N LYS A 24 6.94 -7.56 2.57
CA LYS A 24 6.42 -7.32 3.92
C LYS A 24 6.63 -5.87 4.37
N GLY A 25 7.70 -5.20 3.93
CA GLY A 25 7.93 -3.78 4.18
C GLY A 25 6.84 -2.92 3.58
N LEU A 26 6.59 -3.09 2.28
CA LEU A 26 5.55 -2.37 1.55
C LEU A 26 4.14 -2.67 2.08
N ALA A 27 3.83 -3.92 2.42
CA ALA A 27 2.56 -4.28 3.03
C ALA A 27 2.32 -3.55 4.37
N ARG A 28 3.37 -3.39 5.20
CA ARG A 28 3.28 -2.63 6.46
C ARG A 28 3.00 -1.16 6.20
N LEU A 29 3.61 -0.54 5.19
CA LEU A 29 3.33 0.86 4.82
C LEU A 29 1.87 1.05 4.38
N MET A 30 1.36 0.15 3.52
CA MET A 30 -0.06 0.18 3.12
C MET A 30 -1.01 -0.04 4.29
N LYS A 31 -0.66 -0.93 5.23
CA LYS A 31 -1.45 -1.14 6.45
C LYS A 31 -1.38 0.07 7.37
N ALA A 32 -0.23 0.73 7.51
CA ALA A 32 -0.10 1.96 8.27
C ALA A 32 -1.00 3.06 7.71
N TRP A 33 -1.04 3.24 6.38
CA TRP A 33 -1.99 4.14 5.73
C TRP A 33 -3.45 3.80 6.07
N LYS A 34 -3.82 2.52 5.98
CA LYS A 34 -5.16 2.05 6.39
C LYS A 34 -5.45 2.39 7.86
N TYR A 35 -4.50 2.18 8.77
CA TYR A 35 -4.68 2.47 10.19
C TYR A 35 -4.80 3.96 10.48
N ALA A 36 -4.08 4.81 9.75
CA ALA A 36 -4.24 6.26 9.81
C ALA A 36 -5.61 6.75 9.29
N ASN A 37 -6.29 5.92 8.50
CA ASN A 37 -7.59 6.22 7.90
C ASN A 37 -8.67 5.25 8.41
N PRO A 38 -9.12 5.33 9.68
CA PRO A 38 -9.99 4.33 10.31
C PRO A 38 -11.39 4.20 9.66
N SER A 39 -11.81 5.20 8.89
CA SER A 39 -13.04 5.18 8.09
C SER A 39 -12.92 4.28 6.85
N VAL A 40 -11.71 4.00 6.38
CA VAL A 40 -11.45 3.15 5.21
C VAL A 40 -11.56 1.67 5.57
N LYS A 41 -12.59 1.00 5.05
CA LYS A 41 -12.84 -0.44 5.28
C LYS A 41 -12.25 -1.30 4.16
N ILE A 42 -10.93 -1.24 4.01
CA ILE A 42 -10.15 -2.05 3.05
C ILE A 42 -9.56 -3.30 3.72
N SER A 43 -9.49 -4.40 2.97
CA SER A 43 -8.94 -5.68 3.41
C SER A 43 -7.41 -5.60 3.58
N SER A 44 -6.91 -5.97 4.76
CA SER A 44 -5.46 -6.06 4.99
C SER A 44 -4.82 -7.15 4.12
N PHE A 45 -5.54 -8.26 3.92
CA PHE A 45 -5.09 -9.35 3.06
C PHE A 45 -4.93 -8.90 1.61
N TYR A 46 -5.88 -8.11 1.09
CA TYR A 46 -5.76 -7.51 -0.24
C TYR A 46 -4.50 -6.64 -0.38
N LEU A 47 -4.23 -5.79 0.62
CA LEU A 47 -3.04 -4.93 0.64
C LEU A 47 -1.73 -5.74 0.68
N GLU A 48 -1.71 -6.84 1.45
CA GLU A 48 -0.56 -7.75 1.52
C GLU A 48 -0.31 -8.43 0.17
N MET A 49 -1.35 -8.93 -0.50
CA MET A 49 -1.21 -9.55 -1.82
C MET A 49 -0.76 -8.56 -2.90
N ARG A 50 -1.28 -7.32 -2.88
CA ARG A 50 -0.86 -6.26 -3.81
C ARG A 50 0.58 -5.83 -3.60
N ALA A 51 1.03 -5.74 -2.35
CA ALA A 51 2.42 -5.45 -2.04
C ALA A 51 3.35 -6.57 -2.54
N ALA A 52 2.97 -7.84 -2.33
CA ALA A 52 3.72 -8.98 -2.85
C ALA A 52 3.74 -9.03 -4.39
N GLU A 53 2.60 -8.81 -5.06
CA GLU A 53 2.51 -8.75 -6.53
C GLU A 53 3.43 -7.68 -7.14
N ARG A 54 3.50 -6.50 -6.50
CA ARG A 54 4.42 -5.45 -6.93
C ARG A 54 5.87 -5.90 -6.75
N MET A 55 6.24 -6.31 -5.54
CA MET A 55 7.64 -6.64 -5.20
C MET A 55 8.18 -7.85 -5.96
N ALA A 56 7.32 -8.80 -6.36
CA ALA A 56 7.72 -9.92 -7.22
C ALA A 56 8.25 -9.50 -8.61
N ARG A 57 8.04 -8.24 -9.02
CA ARG A 57 8.49 -7.69 -10.32
C ARG A 57 9.62 -6.69 -10.19
N GLU A 58 10.04 -6.35 -8.98
CA GLU A 58 11.02 -5.31 -8.71
C GLU A 58 12.37 -5.94 -8.32
N SER A 59 13.46 -5.27 -8.67
CA SER A 59 14.83 -5.71 -8.33
C SER A 59 15.35 -5.08 -7.03
N SER A 60 14.69 -4.01 -6.56
CA SER A 60 15.09 -3.23 -5.38
C SER A 60 13.85 -2.71 -4.66
N PHE A 61 13.99 -2.42 -3.36
CA PHE A 61 12.93 -1.82 -2.56
C PHE A 61 13.40 -0.48 -1.98
N ILE A 62 12.75 0.59 -2.39
CA ILE A 62 12.93 1.94 -1.87
C ILE A 62 11.62 2.34 -1.17
N PRO A 63 11.53 2.23 0.16
CA PRO A 63 10.26 2.22 0.89
C PRO A 63 9.29 3.35 0.53
N TYR A 64 9.76 4.60 0.49
CA TYR A 64 8.90 5.75 0.23
C TYR A 64 8.44 5.83 -1.24
N LEU A 65 9.31 5.51 -2.20
CA LEU A 65 8.97 5.49 -3.61
C LEU A 65 8.02 4.33 -3.92
N ASP A 66 8.32 3.12 -3.43
CA ASP A 66 7.49 1.96 -3.70
C ASP A 66 6.09 2.08 -3.08
N PHE A 67 6.00 2.71 -1.90
CA PHE A 67 4.71 3.09 -1.32
C PHE A 67 3.96 4.07 -2.22
N ALA A 68 4.62 5.14 -2.69
CA ALA A 68 4.00 6.13 -3.57
C ALA A 68 3.55 5.55 -4.90
N TYR A 69 4.35 4.67 -5.51
CA TYR A 69 4.01 3.98 -6.74
C TYR A 69 2.83 3.03 -6.55
N LEU A 70 2.84 2.21 -5.48
CA LEU A 70 1.73 1.30 -5.20
C LEU A 70 0.44 2.08 -4.92
N ALA A 71 0.49 3.13 -4.09
CA ALA A 71 -0.67 3.96 -3.78
C ALA A 71 -1.24 4.62 -5.04
N LYS A 72 -0.39 5.19 -5.90
CA LYS A 72 -0.81 5.79 -7.17
C LYS A 72 -1.43 4.77 -8.12
N ASN A 73 -0.79 3.61 -8.31
CA ASN A 73 -1.30 2.57 -9.20
C ASN A 73 -2.67 2.06 -8.73
N LEU A 74 -2.83 1.83 -7.43
CA LEU A 74 -4.10 1.41 -6.84
C LEU A 74 -5.18 2.50 -6.90
N ALA A 75 -4.81 3.76 -6.70
CA ALA A 75 -5.73 4.89 -6.88
C ALA A 75 -6.20 5.03 -8.32
N SER A 76 -5.26 5.06 -9.29
CA SER A 76 -5.56 5.28 -10.71
C SER A 76 -6.33 4.14 -11.35
N SER A 77 -6.30 2.94 -10.75
CA SER A 77 -7.05 1.77 -11.20
C SER A 77 -8.28 1.47 -10.33
N GLU A 78 -8.61 2.38 -9.40
CA GLU A 78 -9.78 2.29 -8.53
C GLU A 78 -9.83 1.00 -7.70
N LEU A 79 -8.71 0.62 -7.07
CA LEU A 79 -8.60 -0.54 -6.19
C LEU A 79 -9.19 -1.83 -6.80
N PRO A 80 -8.69 -2.28 -7.96
CA PRO A 80 -9.33 -3.36 -8.70
C PRO A 80 -9.20 -4.67 -7.92
N SER A 81 -10.19 -5.56 -8.04
CA SER A 81 -10.09 -6.89 -7.45
C SER A 81 -8.91 -7.66 -8.06
N LEU A 82 -8.08 -8.26 -7.22
CA LEU A 82 -6.90 -9.00 -7.64
C LEU A 82 -7.30 -10.43 -8.04
N ASN A 83 -6.78 -10.93 -9.16
CA ASN A 83 -6.85 -12.38 -9.43
C ASN A 83 -5.90 -13.06 -8.46
N ASP A 84 -6.38 -14.08 -7.75
CA ASP A 84 -5.58 -14.79 -6.76
C ASP A 84 -4.29 -15.30 -7.41
N PRO A 85 -3.10 -14.79 -7.01
CA PRO A 85 -1.84 -15.17 -7.63
C PRO A 85 -1.49 -16.64 -7.41
N THR A 86 -2.15 -17.31 -6.45
CA THR A 86 -1.99 -18.74 -6.18
C THR A 86 -3.01 -19.62 -6.90
N GLY A 87 -4.04 -19.01 -7.51
CA GLY A 87 -5.14 -19.72 -8.19
C GLY A 87 -6.12 -20.45 -7.27
N THR A 88 -6.05 -20.27 -5.94
CA THR A 88 -6.82 -21.10 -4.98
C THR A 88 -8.22 -20.57 -4.66
N THR A 89 -8.46 -19.26 -4.73
CA THR A 89 -9.71 -18.62 -4.25
C THR A 89 -10.44 -17.76 -5.29
N GLY A 90 -9.90 -17.64 -6.50
CA GLY A 90 -10.50 -16.84 -7.58
C GLY A 90 -10.11 -15.36 -7.52
N ARG A 91 -10.95 -14.50 -6.94
CA ARG A 91 -10.70 -13.03 -6.87
C ARG A 91 -10.68 -12.52 -5.44
N ILE A 92 -9.68 -11.69 -5.14
CA ILE A 92 -9.48 -11.03 -3.86
C ILE A 92 -9.98 -9.58 -3.99
N ARG A 93 -11.11 -9.28 -3.34
CA ARG A 93 -11.71 -7.93 -3.34
C ARG A 93 -11.00 -7.00 -2.36
N ALA A 94 -10.91 -5.72 -2.70
CA ALA A 94 -10.33 -4.70 -1.83
C ALA A 94 -11.21 -4.42 -0.60
N ALA A 95 -12.54 -4.40 -0.77
CA ALA A 95 -13.50 -4.15 0.30
C ALA A 95 -14.68 -5.13 0.23
N SER A 96 -15.42 -5.28 1.33
CA SER A 96 -16.56 -6.20 1.44
C SER A 96 -17.83 -5.71 0.77
N THR A 97 -17.97 -4.39 0.56
CA THR A 97 -19.13 -3.76 -0.08
C THR A 97 -18.67 -2.70 -1.08
N ASP A 98 -19.54 -2.37 -2.04
CA ASP A 98 -19.23 -1.36 -3.05
C ASP A 98 -19.15 0.05 -2.45
N ALA A 99 -19.95 0.34 -1.41
CA ALA A 99 -19.85 1.59 -0.66
C ALA A 99 -18.49 1.75 0.05
N HIS A 100 -17.99 0.68 0.67
CA HIS A 100 -16.65 0.68 1.28
C HIS A 100 -15.55 0.79 0.24
N HIS A 101 -15.74 0.17 -0.94
CA HIS A 101 -14.81 0.27 -2.06
C HIS A 101 -14.73 1.71 -2.58
N ALA A 102 -15.86 2.34 -2.90
CA ALA A 102 -15.92 3.72 -3.40
C ALA A 102 -15.31 4.72 -2.41
N HIS A 103 -15.58 4.55 -1.11
CA HIS A 103 -14.95 5.37 -0.06
C HIS A 103 -13.44 5.18 -0.03
N ALA A 104 -12.96 3.93 -0.08
CA ALA A 104 -11.53 3.63 -0.11
C ALA A 104 -10.82 4.21 -1.35
N VAL A 105 -11.46 4.15 -2.53
CA VAL A 105 -10.92 4.75 -3.77
C VAL A 105 -10.78 6.26 -3.62
N THR A 106 -11.83 6.92 -3.09
CA THR A 106 -11.83 8.37 -2.88
C THR A 106 -10.72 8.81 -1.93
N THR A 107 -10.60 8.15 -0.77
CA THR A 107 -9.54 8.44 0.21
C THR A 107 -8.15 8.18 -0.36
N LEU A 108 -7.92 7.00 -0.96
CA LEU A 108 -6.60 6.65 -1.50
C LEU A 108 -6.19 7.58 -2.64
N SER A 109 -7.12 8.05 -3.47
CA SER A 109 -6.83 8.99 -4.56
C SER A 109 -6.35 10.34 -4.03
N GLY A 110 -7.01 10.85 -2.99
CA GLY A 110 -6.57 12.06 -2.31
C GLY A 110 -5.20 11.90 -1.66
N ASP A 111 -4.96 10.79 -0.98
CA ASP A 111 -3.70 10.53 -0.28
C ASP A 111 -2.54 10.24 -1.23
N ALA A 112 -2.78 9.48 -2.30
CA ALA A 112 -1.79 9.26 -3.35
C ALA A 112 -1.30 10.58 -3.94
N LYS A 113 -2.20 11.55 -4.18
CA LYS A 113 -1.80 12.89 -4.60
C LYS A 113 -0.89 13.57 -3.57
N ARG A 114 -1.23 13.52 -2.27
CA ARG A 114 -0.42 14.13 -1.20
C ARG A 114 0.95 13.47 -1.06
N ILE A 115 1.03 12.15 -1.21
CA ILE A 115 2.28 11.39 -1.18
C ILE A 115 3.20 11.84 -2.34
N TRP A 116 2.65 11.98 -3.55
CA TRP A 116 3.43 12.46 -4.69
C TRP A 116 3.80 13.94 -4.58
N ASP A 117 2.90 14.79 -4.08
CA ASP A 117 3.23 16.19 -3.75
C ASP A 117 4.41 16.23 -2.74
N ALA A 118 4.46 15.31 -1.76
CA ALA A 118 5.54 15.25 -0.77
C ALA A 118 6.90 14.88 -1.40
N ILE A 119 6.92 13.92 -2.33
CA ILE A 119 8.14 13.57 -3.07
C ILE A 119 8.67 14.77 -3.85
N ALA A 120 7.81 15.45 -4.61
CA ALA A 120 8.20 16.63 -5.38
C ALA A 120 8.70 17.78 -4.49
N LEU A 121 8.13 17.93 -3.28
CA LEU A 121 8.60 18.92 -2.31
C LEU A 121 9.97 18.55 -1.73
N GLU A 122 10.23 17.29 -1.42
CA GLU A 122 11.55 16.83 -0.96
C GLU A 122 12.61 17.04 -2.04
N GLU A 123 12.32 16.69 -3.30
CA GLU A 123 13.19 16.93 -4.45
C GLU A 123 13.50 18.43 -4.65
N ALA A 124 12.56 19.30 -4.33
CA ALA A 124 12.73 20.75 -4.35
C ALA A 124 13.41 21.33 -3.08
N GLY A 125 13.89 20.48 -2.17
CA GLY A 125 14.52 20.89 -0.91
C GLY A 125 13.55 21.46 0.14
N LYS A 126 12.23 21.32 -0.07
CA LYS A 126 11.17 21.85 0.82
C LYS A 126 10.71 20.79 1.83
N ARG A 127 11.66 20.24 2.59
CA ARG A 127 11.44 19.11 3.50
C ARG A 127 10.28 19.32 4.47
N SER A 128 10.20 20.45 5.17
CA SER A 128 9.12 20.69 6.14
C SER A 128 7.73 20.69 5.47
N SER A 129 7.64 21.17 4.22
CA SER A 129 6.39 21.08 3.45
C SER A 129 6.08 19.65 3.00
N ALA A 130 7.09 18.84 2.68
CA ALA A 130 6.92 17.43 2.37
C ALA A 130 6.39 16.65 3.59
N PHE A 131 6.97 16.88 4.78
CA PHE A 131 6.49 16.29 6.03
C PHE A 131 5.04 16.70 6.34
N ALA A 132 4.68 17.98 6.18
CA ALA A 132 3.30 18.44 6.39
C ALA A 132 2.28 17.72 5.48
N LYS A 133 2.67 17.35 4.25
CA LYS A 133 1.83 16.53 3.36
C LYS A 133 1.64 15.11 3.92
N LEU A 134 2.72 14.49 4.39
CA LEU A 134 2.68 13.13 4.96
C LEU A 134 1.95 13.10 6.31
N ASP A 135 2.06 14.14 7.14
CA ASP A 135 1.29 14.30 8.37
C ASP A 135 -0.21 14.26 8.10
N THR A 136 -0.66 14.82 6.98
CA THR A 136 -2.07 14.74 6.58
C THR A 136 -2.49 13.31 6.23
N VAL A 137 -1.63 12.58 5.51
CA VAL A 137 -1.88 11.18 5.08
C VAL A 137 -1.89 10.23 6.28
N PHE A 138 -1.04 10.49 7.27
CA PHE A 138 -0.83 9.67 8.45
C PHE A 138 -1.43 10.26 9.73
N ALA A 139 -2.34 11.22 9.63
CA ALA A 139 -2.86 12.01 10.76
C ALA A 139 -3.49 11.16 11.89
N GLY A 140 -4.04 9.99 11.56
CA GLY A 140 -4.58 9.04 12.53
C GLY A 140 -3.53 8.19 13.26
N THR A 141 -2.24 8.42 13.02
CA THR A 141 -1.11 7.70 13.62
C THR A 141 0.00 8.65 14.06
N THR A 142 0.94 8.17 14.87
CA THR A 142 2.19 8.90 15.12
C THR A 142 3.10 8.78 13.89
N PHE A 143 3.00 9.74 12.97
CA PHE A 143 4.03 9.93 11.96
C PHE A 143 5.21 10.66 12.60
N PRO A 144 6.48 10.22 12.38
CA PRO A 144 7.62 10.93 12.93
C PRO A 144 7.63 12.37 12.40
N ALA A 145 7.40 13.34 13.29
CA ALA A 145 7.68 14.73 12.98
C ALA A 145 9.17 14.89 12.70
N GLN A 146 9.53 15.93 11.95
CA GLN A 146 10.91 16.26 11.62
C GLN A 146 11.68 16.63 12.90
N PHE A 147 12.14 15.63 13.67
CA PHE A 147 13.17 15.81 14.68
C PHE A 147 14.50 15.56 13.98
N TYR A 148 15.12 16.64 13.51
CA TYR A 148 16.55 16.93 13.28
C TYR A 148 16.65 18.14 12.34
#